data_AF-A0A258BKC7-F1
#
_entry.id   AF-A0A258BKC7-F1
#
_cell.length_a   1.000
_cell.length_b   1.000
_cell.length_c   1.000
_cell.angle_alpha   90.00
_cell.angle_beta   90.00
_cell.angle_gamma   90.00
#
_symmetry.space_group_name_H-M   'P 1'
#
loop_
_entity.id
_entity.type
_entity.pdbx_description
1 polymer ?
#
loop_
_entity_poly.entity_id
_entity_poly.type
_entity_poly.pdbx_seq_one_letter_code
_entity_poly.pdbx_strand_id
1 'polypeptide(L)' 'MVWTSHPVKRLAGAIRAPGDKSCSHRALIFGGLAEGESRFTGLLEGDDVLRTG' A
#
# COMPACT_ATOMS: atom_id res chain seq x y z
N MET A 1 -2.73 5.59 21.07
CA MET A 1 -1.38 6.05 20.67
C MET A 1 -1.47 7.55 20.43
N VAL A 2 -0.61 8.36 21.06
CA VAL A 2 -0.60 9.83 20.89
C VAL A 2 0.65 10.20 20.12
N TRP A 3 0.48 11.03 19.09
CA TRP A 3 1.56 11.56 18.29
C TRP A 3 1.74 13.05 18.61
N THR A 4 2.99 13.47 18.81
CA THR A 4 3.35 14.88 18.95
C THR A 4 4.31 15.24 17.83
N SER A 5 4.07 16.37 17.17
CA SER A 5 4.95 16.92 16.14
C SER A 5 5.37 18.34 16.52
N HIS A 6 6.53 18.76 16.00
CA HIS A 6 7.04 20.12 16.19
C HIS A 6 7.43 20.72 14.83
N PRO A 7 7.39 22.05 14.68
CA PRO A 7 7.80 22.71 13.43
C PRO A 7 9.25 22.40 13.06
N VAL A 8 9.50 22.22 11.76
CA VAL A 8 10.84 22.06 11.18
C VAL A 8 11.09 23.13 10.13
N LYS A 9 12.35 23.56 9.98
CA LYS A 9 12.71 24.63 9.02
C LYS A 9 12.57 24.19 7.55
N ARG A 10 12.79 22.91 7.26
CA ARG A 10 12.72 22.31 5.91
C ARG A 10 12.68 20.78 6.02
N LEU A 11 11.97 20.12 5.10
CA LEU A 11 12.14 18.69 4.80
C LEU A 11 12.99 18.54 3.53
N ALA A 12 13.98 17.67 3.56
CA ALA A 12 14.86 17.41 2.41
C ALA A 12 15.25 15.93 2.35
N GLY A 13 15.26 15.36 1.15
CA GLY A 13 15.56 13.95 0.90
C GLY A 13 14.63 13.35 -0.14
N ALA A 14 14.84 12.07 -0.44
CA ALA A 14 13.96 11.26 -1.28
C ALA A 14 13.57 9.99 -0.51
N ILE A 15 12.30 9.64 -0.57
CA ILE A 15 11.79 8.39 -0.02
C ILE A 15 10.99 7.67 -1.10
N ARG A 16 10.96 6.34 -1.04
CA ARG A 16 10.04 5.55 -1.83
C ARG A 16 8.75 5.38 -1.04
N ALA A 17 7.65 5.89 -1.59
CA ALA A 17 6.32 5.64 -1.04
C ALA A 17 6.02 4.13 -1.09
N PRO A 18 5.22 3.60 -0.14
CA PRO A 18 4.76 2.22 -0.22
C PRO A 18 3.78 2.02 -1.40
N GLY A 19 3.34 0.78 -1.61
CA GLY A 19 2.33 0.48 -2.63
C GLY A 19 1.05 1.30 -2.47
N ASP A 20 0.31 1.51 -3.56
CA ASP A 20 -0.96 2.22 -3.51
C ASP A 20 -2.07 1.31 -2.93
N LYS A 21 -2.83 1.82 -1.95
CA LYS A 21 -3.89 1.06 -1.29
C LYS A 21 -4.99 0.61 -2.26
N SER A 22 -5.48 1.53 -3.10
CA SER A 22 -6.62 1.26 -3.98
C SER A 22 -6.26 0.30 -5.10
N CYS A 23 -5.08 0.48 -5.70
CA CYS A 23 -4.54 -0.45 -6.70
C CYS A 23 -4.25 -1.81 -6.09
N SER A 24 -3.74 -1.88 -4.87
CA SER A 24 -3.49 -3.17 -4.21
C SER A 24 -4.77 -3.94 -3.93
N HIS A 25 -5.82 -3.28 -3.42
CA HIS A 25 -7.15 -3.89 -3.28
C HIS A 25 -7.67 -4.41 -4.61
N ARG A 26 -7.66 -3.57 -5.66
CA ARG A 26 -8.20 -3.95 -6.98
C ARG A 26 -7.40 -5.07 -7.62
N ALA A 27 -6.08 -5.09 -7.45
CA ALA A 27 -5.22 -6.17 -7.93
C ALA A 27 -5.63 -7.50 -7.30
N LEU A 28 -5.85 -7.54 -5.97
CA LEU A 28 -6.28 -8.75 -5.27
C LEU A 28 -7.70 -9.17 -5.68
N ILE A 29 -8.66 -8.24 -5.73
CA ILE A 29 -10.05 -8.53 -6.12
C ILE A 29 -10.12 -9.10 -7.54
N PHE A 30 -9.50 -8.42 -8.52
CA PHE A 30 -9.55 -8.88 -9.91
C PHE A 30 -8.68 -10.11 -10.14
N GLY A 31 -7.54 -10.23 -9.44
CA GLY A 31 -6.71 -11.43 -9.48
C GLY A 31 -7.43 -12.67 -8.95
N GLY A 32 -8.24 -12.52 -7.89
CA GLY A 32 -9.05 -13.62 -7.35
C GLY A 32 -10.24 -14.03 -8.23
N LEU A 33 -10.64 -13.18 -9.18
CA LEU A 33 -11.70 -13.46 -10.16
C LEU A 33 -11.15 -13.97 -11.50
N ALA A 34 -9.84 -13.87 -11.72
CA ALA A 34 -9.19 -14.27 -12.97
C ALA A 34 -9.02 -15.80 -13.05
N GLU A 35 -8.98 -16.33 -14.26
CA GLU A 35 -8.60 -17.71 -14.52
C GLU A 35 -7.07 -17.83 -14.69
N GLY A 36 -6.44 -18.77 -13.99
CA GLY A 36 -4.99 -18.96 -13.99
C GLY A 36 -4.27 -18.23 -12.85
N GLU A 37 -2.97 -18.00 -13.01
CA GLU A 37 -2.10 -17.41 -11.99
C GLU A 37 -1.88 -15.91 -12.24
N SER A 38 -2.17 -15.07 -11.23
CA SER A 38 -1.83 -13.65 -11.23
C SER A 38 -0.64 -13.38 -10.32
N ARG A 39 0.41 -12.73 -10.84
CA ARG A 39 1.59 -12.34 -10.06
C ARG A 39 1.69 -10.83 -9.90
N PHE A 40 1.61 -10.36 -8.66
CA PHE A 40 1.70 -8.93 -8.31
C PHE A 40 2.98 -8.63 -7.52
N THR A 41 3.52 -7.42 -7.69
CA THR A 41 4.68 -6.93 -6.93
C THR A 41 4.42 -5.51 -6.45
N GLY A 42 4.95 -5.16 -5.28
CA GLY A 42 4.79 -3.81 -4.72
C GLY A 42 3.37 -3.52 -4.21
N LEU A 43 2.63 -4.56 -3.81
CA LEU A 43 1.38 -4.39 -3.07
C LEU A 43 1.66 -3.67 -1.74
N LEU A 44 0.69 -2.87 -1.30
CA LEU A 44 0.72 -2.29 0.04
C LEU A 44 0.48 -3.38 1.08
N GLU A 45 1.41 -3.57 2.01
CA GLU A 45 1.34 -4.59 3.08
C GLU A 45 0.61 -4.06 4.35
N GLY A 46 -0.34 -3.14 4.17
CA GLY A 46 -1.17 -2.65 5.27
C GLY A 46 -2.32 -3.60 5.59
N ASP A 47 -2.77 -3.61 6.85
CA ASP A 47 -3.84 -4.49 7.34
C ASP A 47 -5.09 -4.49 6.47
N ASP A 48 -5.48 -3.33 5.94
CA ASP A 48 -6.64 -3.21 5.06
C ASP A 48 -6.50 -4.05 3.79
N VAL A 49 -5.34 -4.01 3.15
CA VAL A 49 -5.07 -4.75 1.90
C VAL A 49 -4.90 -6.24 2.20
N LEU A 50 -4.22 -6.58 3.29
CA LEU A 50 -4.02 -7.98 3.71
C LEU A 50 -5.33 -8.72 4.01
N ARG A 51 -6.41 -7.99 4.31
CA ARG A 51 -7.76 -8.53 4.58
C ARG A 51 -8.72 -8.47 3.38
N THR A 52 -8.22 -8.25 2.16
CA THR A 52 -9.06 -8.13 0.95
C THR A 52 -9.60 -9.46 0.44
N GLY A 53 -8.88 -10.57 0.68
CA GLY A 53 -9.24 -11.91 0.24
C GLY A 53 -10.08 -12.66 1.26
#